data_AF-A0A928ZPJ7-F1
#
_entry.id   AF-A0A928ZPJ7-F1
#
_cell.length_a   1.000
_cell.length_b   1.000
_cell.length_c   1.000
_cell.angle_alpha   90.00
_cell.angle_beta   90.00
_cell.angle_gamma   90.00
#
_symmetry.space_group_name_H-M   'P 1'
#
loop_
_entity.id
_entity.type
_entity.pdbx_description
1 polymer ?
#
loop_
_entity_poly.entity_id
_entity_poly.type
_entity_poly.pdbx_seq_one_letter_code
_entity_poly.pdbx_strand_id
1 'polypeptide(L)'
;MVKHGEGVKMKLNIRLYAKCKDKIQATILQRNLLSKLLEYKSCVGTASTQYWKIPKYFSFEFYISEDVQSVYSTLVSQPQAGWTQVNSNCSVWNHSGELIFLMPEIRWAEVELI
;
A
#
# COMPACT_ATOMS: atom_id res chain seq x y z
N MET A 1 -19.51 -29.48 20.89
CA MET A 1 -19.11 -28.06 20.88
C MET A 1 -17.89 -27.95 19.98
N VAL A 2 -18.09 -27.64 18.69
CA VAL A 2 -17.01 -27.60 17.72
C VAL A 2 -16.23 -26.31 17.94
N LYS A 3 -14.94 -26.42 18.29
CA LYS A 3 -14.02 -25.28 18.29
C LYS A 3 -13.92 -24.81 16.85
N HIS A 4 -14.53 -23.66 16.54
CA HIS A 4 -14.22 -22.95 15.30
C HIS A 4 -12.72 -22.68 15.34
N GLY A 5 -11.96 -23.35 14.46
CA GLY A 5 -10.59 -22.97 14.20
C GLY A 5 -10.59 -21.49 13.83
N GLU A 6 -9.78 -20.69 14.50
CA GLU A 6 -9.50 -19.33 14.10
C GLU A 6 -8.93 -19.41 12.67
N GLY A 7 -9.82 -19.24 11.68
CA GLY A 7 -9.41 -19.13 10.29
C GLY A 7 -8.37 -18.02 10.22
N VAL A 8 -7.25 -18.29 9.55
CA VAL A 8 -6.19 -17.30 9.38
C VAL A 8 -6.84 -16.02 8.87
N LYS A 9 -6.84 -14.97 9.69
CA LYS A 9 -7.51 -13.71 9.36
C LYS A 9 -6.68 -13.04 8.26
N MET A 10 -7.16 -13.17 7.04
CA MET A 10 -6.59 -12.56 5.83
C MET A 10 -6.40 -11.06 6.04
N LYS A 11 -5.24 -10.55 5.62
CA LYS A 11 -4.88 -9.13 5.69
C LYS A 11 -4.56 -8.62 4.30
N LEU A 12 -4.76 -7.33 4.10
CA LEU A 12 -4.26 -6.62 2.94
C LEU A 12 -3.00 -5.86 3.35
N ASN A 13 -1.87 -6.21 2.75
CA ASN A 13 -0.62 -5.46 2.83
C ASN A 13 -0.57 -4.45 1.67
N ILE A 14 -0.25 -3.21 1.99
CA ILE A 14 -0.06 -2.13 1.02
C ILE A 14 1.36 -1.61 1.22
N ARG A 15 2.22 -1.88 0.24
CA ARG A 15 3.60 -1.39 0.23
C ARG A 15 3.75 -0.29 -0.81
N LEU A 16 4.24 0.87 -0.39
CA LEU A 16 4.45 2.03 -1.23
C LEU A 16 5.92 2.41 -1.24
N TYR A 17 6.42 2.84 -2.39
CA TYR A 17 7.77 3.34 -2.58
C TYR A 17 7.73 4.75 -3.13
N ALA A 18 8.34 5.68 -2.42
CA ALA A 18 8.29 7.10 -2.76
C ALA A 18 9.68 7.73 -2.74
N LYS A 19 9.87 8.75 -3.57
CA LYS A 19 11.08 9.57 -3.52
C LYS A 19 10.98 10.53 -2.35
N CYS A 20 11.93 10.46 -1.42
CA CYS A 20 12.04 11.43 -0.31
C CYS A 20 13.48 11.97 -0.23
N LYS A 21 13.60 13.25 0.09
CA LYS A 21 14.87 13.94 0.30
C LYS A 21 15.59 13.43 1.55
N ASP A 22 14.82 13.16 2.60
CA ASP A 22 15.32 12.76 3.92
C ASP A 22 14.23 12.04 4.74
N LYS A 23 14.60 11.62 5.95
CA LYS A 23 13.71 10.92 6.89
C LYS A 23 12.57 11.80 7.41
N ILE A 24 12.76 13.13 7.45
CA ILE A 24 11.72 14.05 7.91
C ILE A 24 10.60 14.09 6.88
N GLN A 25 10.94 14.24 5.59
CA GLN A 25 9.97 14.18 4.52
C GLN A 25 9.27 12.81 4.46
N ALA A 26 10.02 11.71 4.64
CA ALA A 26 9.42 10.37 4.70
C ALA A 26 8.39 10.26 5.85
N THR A 27 8.70 10.79 7.03
CA THR A 27 7.77 10.80 8.18
C THR A 27 6.50 11.61 7.88
N ILE A 28 6.63 12.77 7.23
CA ILE A 28 5.48 13.59 6.82
C ILE A 28 4.63 12.82 5.79
N LEU A 29 5.28 12.25 4.78
CA LEU A 29 4.60 11.48 3.73
C LEU A 29 3.87 10.27 4.32
N GLN A 30 4.48 9.56 5.27
CA GLN A 30 3.84 8.42 5.95
C GLN A 30 2.52 8.81 6.64
N ARG A 31 2.48 9.96 7.33
CA ARG A 31 1.26 10.45 7.98
C ARG A 31 0.18 10.80 6.95
N ASN A 32 0.57 11.43 5.84
CA ASN A 32 -0.35 11.78 4.77
C ASN A 32 -0.93 10.53 4.09
N LEU A 33 -0.07 9.54 3.81
CA LEU A 33 -0.48 8.25 3.25
C LEU A 33 -1.41 7.50 4.19
N LEU A 34 -1.12 7.46 5.49
CA LEU A 34 -2.01 6.87 6.49
C LEU A 34 -3.38 7.55 6.46
N SER A 35 -3.42 8.89 6.47
CA SER A 35 -4.67 9.65 6.37
C SER A 35 -5.47 9.29 5.12
N LYS A 36 -4.80 9.17 3.96
CA LYS A 36 -5.44 8.75 2.69
C LYS A 36 -5.95 7.32 2.70
N LEU A 37 -5.22 6.40 3.31
CA LEU A 37 -5.64 5.00 3.41
C LEU A 37 -6.79 4.80 4.39
N LEU A 38 -6.87 5.64 5.44
CA LEU A 38 -8.00 5.66 6.37
C LEU A 38 -9.34 6.05 5.71
N GLU A 39 -9.31 6.73 4.56
CA GLU A 39 -10.52 7.01 3.76
C GLU A 39 -11.15 5.71 3.20
N TYR A 40 -10.37 4.63 3.05
CA TYR A 40 -10.86 3.32 2.60
C TYR A 40 -11.29 2.44 3.77
N LYS A 41 -10.41 2.29 4.78
CA LYS A 41 -10.66 1.48 5.97
C LYS A 41 -9.63 1.77 7.07
N SER A 42 -9.94 1.34 8.29
CA SER A 42 -8.96 1.31 9.39
C SER A 42 -7.70 0.55 8.96
N CYS A 43 -6.56 1.21 9.06
CA CYS A 43 -5.26 0.69 8.65
C CYS A 43 -4.19 1.05 9.68
N VAL A 44 -3.15 0.22 9.76
CA VAL A 44 -1.98 0.46 10.60
C VAL A 44 -0.73 0.58 9.73
N GLY A 45 0.08 1.60 9.95
CA GLY A 45 1.36 1.79 9.25
C GLY A 45 2.54 1.33 10.10
N THR A 46 3.57 0.79 9.45
CA THR A 46 4.88 0.55 10.10
C THR A 46 5.81 1.74 9.88
N ALA A 47 6.92 1.80 10.60
CA ALA A 47 7.92 2.86 10.39
C ALA A 47 8.48 2.80 8.97
N SER A 48 8.49 3.93 8.26
CA SER A 48 9.13 4.01 6.95
C SER A 48 10.63 3.72 7.03
N THR A 49 11.14 3.04 6.01
CA THR A 49 12.55 2.64 5.91
C THR A 49 13.13 3.08 4.58
N GLN A 50 14.44 3.36 4.53
CA GLN A 50 15.10 3.66 3.27
C GLN A 50 15.12 2.39 2.40
N TYR A 51 14.76 2.54 1.12
CA TYR A 51 14.70 1.39 0.22
C TYR A 51 16.11 0.98 -0.25
N TRP A 52 16.48 -0.26 0.03
CA TRP A 52 17.83 -0.75 -0.17
C TRP A 52 18.28 -0.78 -1.64
N LYS A 53 17.36 -1.00 -2.60
CA LYS A 53 17.72 -1.02 -4.03
C LYS A 53 17.90 0.37 -4.62
N ILE A 54 17.15 1.35 -4.13
CA ILE A 54 17.15 2.72 -4.65
C ILE A 54 17.27 3.66 -3.45
N PRO A 55 18.50 4.09 -3.08
CA PRO A 55 18.73 4.87 -1.86
C PRO A 55 17.96 6.20 -1.78
N LYS A 56 17.48 6.72 -2.91
CA LYS A 56 16.65 7.94 -2.96
C LYS A 56 15.18 7.69 -2.58
N TYR A 57 14.79 6.42 -2.42
CA TYR A 57 13.42 6.02 -2.14
C TYR A 57 13.29 5.55 -0.70
N PHE A 58 12.08 5.70 -0.17
CA PHE A 58 11.64 5.13 1.09
C PHE A 58 10.50 4.15 0.82
N SER A 59 10.47 3.08 1.62
CA SER A 59 9.40 2.08 1.66
C SER A 59 8.47 2.40 2.81
N PHE A 60 7.17 2.29 2.56
CA PHE A 60 6.08 2.47 3.51
C PHE A 60 5.21 1.23 3.46
N GLU A 61 4.86 0.65 4.60
CA GLU A 61 3.97 -0.52 4.65
C GLU A 61 2.77 -0.22 5.53
N PHE A 62 1.60 -0.62 5.05
CA PHE A 62 0.32 -0.48 5.74
C PHE A 62 -0.45 -1.79 5.69
N TYR A 63 -1.21 -2.06 6.75
CA TYR A 63 -2.00 -3.27 6.88
C TYR A 63 -3.46 -2.94 7.17
N ILE A 64 -4.36 -3.61 6.45
CA ILE A 64 -5.81 -3.58 6.65
C ILE A 64 -6.25 -5.01 6.98
N SER A 65 -7.05 -5.18 8.03
CA SER A 65 -7.50 -6.49 8.50
C SER A 65 -9.01 -6.72 8.33
N GLU A 66 -9.73 -5.76 7.76
CA GLU A 66 -11.19 -5.81 7.59
C GLU A 66 -11.52 -5.46 6.15
N ASP A 67 -12.58 -6.08 5.61
CA ASP A 67 -13.06 -5.87 4.23
C ASP A 67 -11.95 -5.95 3.17
N VAL A 68 -10.92 -6.79 3.41
CA VAL A 68 -9.67 -6.82 2.66
C VAL A 68 -9.87 -6.99 1.16
N GLN A 69 -10.82 -7.84 0.75
CA GLN A 69 -11.14 -8.07 -0.66
C GLN A 69 -11.79 -6.85 -1.32
N SER A 70 -12.68 -6.17 -0.59
CA SER A 70 -13.36 -4.95 -1.06
C SER A 70 -12.37 -3.81 -1.22
N VAL A 71 -11.49 -3.62 -0.23
CA VAL A 71 -10.44 -2.60 -0.28
C VAL A 71 -9.45 -2.90 -1.39
N TYR A 72 -8.98 -4.14 -1.52
CA TYR A 72 -8.11 -4.56 -2.62
C TYR A 72 -8.73 -4.21 -3.96
N SER A 73 -9.97 -4.66 -4.19
CA SER A 73 -10.70 -4.44 -5.44
C SER A 73 -10.84 -2.95 -5.73
N THR A 74 -11.19 -2.15 -4.72
CA THR A 74 -11.34 -0.69 -4.85
C THR A 74 -10.02 -0.01 -5.21
N LEU A 75 -8.90 -0.40 -4.58
CA LEU A 75 -7.58 0.19 -4.86
C LEU A 75 -7.11 -0.13 -6.28
N VAL A 76 -7.28 -1.39 -6.73
CA VAL A 76 -6.83 -1.84 -8.05
C VAL A 76 -7.79 -1.47 -9.18
N SER A 77 -9.08 -1.23 -8.88
CA SER A 77 -10.09 -0.84 -9.87
C SER A 77 -10.09 0.65 -10.20
N GLN A 78 -9.29 1.48 -9.52
CA GLN A 78 -9.25 2.90 -9.85
C GLN A 78 -8.73 3.09 -11.28
N PRO A 79 -9.47 3.80 -12.16
CA PRO A 79 -9.37 3.71 -13.62
C PRO A 79 -8.12 4.35 -14.26
N GLN A 80 -7.05 4.58 -13.51
CA GLN A 80 -5.82 5.24 -13.97
C GLN A 80 -4.62 4.28 -14.03
N ALA A 81 -4.74 3.27 -14.91
CA ALA A 81 -3.74 2.62 -15.77
C ALA A 81 -2.28 2.35 -15.31
N GLY A 82 -1.97 2.29 -14.01
CA GLY A 82 -0.63 1.87 -13.54
C GLY A 82 -0.57 0.47 -12.94
N TRP A 83 -1.73 -0.13 -12.63
CA TRP A 83 -1.81 -1.44 -11.97
C TRP A 83 -1.62 -2.59 -12.96
N THR A 84 -0.78 -3.54 -12.58
CA THR A 84 -0.58 -4.84 -13.25
C THR A 84 -0.84 -5.92 -12.23
N GLN A 85 -1.76 -6.83 -12.51
CA GLN A 85 -1.98 -8.01 -11.68
C GLN A 85 -0.83 -9.00 -11.88
N VAL A 86 -0.11 -9.32 -10.80
CA VAL A 86 1.02 -10.26 -10.83
C VAL A 86 0.54 -11.69 -10.62
N ASN A 87 -0.44 -11.87 -9.72
CA ASN A 87 -1.10 -13.14 -9.45
C ASN A 87 -2.51 -12.90 -8.84
N SER A 88 -3.19 -13.94 -8.36
CA SER A 88 -4.55 -13.83 -7.81
C SER A 88 -4.66 -12.90 -6.59
N ASN A 89 -3.56 -12.70 -5.86
CA ASN A 89 -3.54 -12.03 -4.57
C ASN A 89 -2.70 -10.75 -4.58
N CYS A 90 -1.93 -10.50 -5.65
CA CYS A 90 -0.95 -9.42 -5.71
C CYS A 90 -1.11 -8.60 -6.99
N SER A 91 -1.19 -7.29 -6.81
CA SER A 91 -1.14 -6.30 -7.90
C SER A 91 -0.05 -5.27 -7.61
N VAL A 92 0.63 -4.83 -8.66
CA VAL A 92 1.68 -3.82 -8.58
C VAL A 92 1.31 -2.60 -9.41
N TRP A 93 1.50 -1.41 -8.86
CA TRP A 93 1.29 -0.15 -9.57
C TRP A 93 2.62 0.51 -9.85
N ASN A 94 2.93 0.79 -11.12
CA ASN A 94 4.11 1.55 -11.48
C ASN A 94 3.71 2.95 -11.96
N HIS A 95 4.42 3.96 -11.49
CA HIS A 95 4.22 5.33 -11.96
C HIS A 95 4.53 5.42 -13.46
N SER A 96 3.56 5.89 -14.25
CA SER A 96 3.68 6.07 -15.70
C SER A 96 3.04 7.39 -16.11
N GLY A 97 3.80 8.23 -16.83
CA GLY A 97 3.31 9.53 -17.30
C GLY A 97 2.81 10.44 -16.16
N GLU A 98 1.57 10.88 -16.28
CA GLU A 98 0.90 11.79 -15.34
C GLU A 98 0.05 11.06 -14.29
N LEU A 99 0.07 9.73 -14.25
CA LEU A 99 -0.77 8.96 -13.34
C LEU A 99 -0.27 9.09 -11.89
N ILE A 100 -1.18 9.42 -10.99
CA ILE A 100 -0.90 9.58 -9.56
C ILE A 100 -1.70 8.53 -8.79
N PHE A 101 -1.00 7.77 -7.94
CA PHE A 101 -1.62 6.88 -6.97
C PHE A 101 -1.39 7.39 -5.55
N LEU A 102 -2.48 7.78 -4.88
CA LEU A 102 -2.55 8.41 -3.55
C LEU A 102 -1.83 9.76 -3.42
N MET A 103 -0.56 9.84 -3.82
CA MET A 103 0.30 11.01 -3.69
C MET A 103 1.31 11.07 -4.86
N PRO A 104 1.69 12.27 -5.34
CA PRO A 104 2.59 12.44 -6.49
C PRO A 104 4.04 11.99 -6.23
N GLU A 105 4.43 11.74 -4.97
CA GLU A 105 5.74 11.21 -4.60
C GLU A 105 5.86 9.69 -4.81
N ILE A 106 4.74 8.97 -4.89
CA ILE A 106 4.74 7.52 -5.08
C ILE A 106 5.25 7.18 -6.48
N ARG A 107 6.18 6.23 -6.54
CA ARG A 107 6.80 5.77 -7.79
C ARG A 107 6.45 4.32 -8.09
N TRP A 108 6.20 3.55 -7.03
CA TRP A 108 5.80 2.16 -7.13
C TRP A 108 4.92 1.80 -5.93
N ALA A 109 3.93 0.95 -6.13
CA ALA A 109 3.12 0.37 -5.07
C ALA A 109 2.86 -1.11 -5.33
N GLU A 110 2.60 -1.83 -4.27
CA GLU A 110 2.23 -3.24 -4.26
C GLU A 110 1.08 -3.42 -3.26
N VAL A 111 0.04 -4.12 -3.68
CA VAL A 111 -1.08 -4.51 -2.82
C VAL A 111 -1.18 -6.03 -2.86
N GLU A 112 -1.09 -6.65 -1.69
CA GLU A 112 -1.03 -8.10 -1.54
C GLU A 112 -1.99 -8.58 -0.45
N LEU A 113 -2.77 -9.60 -0.77
CA LEU A 113 -3.58 -10.32 0.20
C LEU A 113 -2.75 -11.44 0.84
N ILE A 114 -2.53 -11.35 2.15
CA ILE A 114 -1.68 -12.25 2.97
C ILE A 114 -2.42 -12.91 4.13
#